data_AF-A0AAJ0CH05-F1
#
_entry.id   AF-A0AAJ0CH05-F1
#
_cell.length_a   1.000
_cell.length_b   1.000
_cell.length_c   1.000
_cell.angle_alpha   90.00
_cell.angle_beta   90.00
_cell.angle_gamma   90.00
#
_symmetry.space_group_name_H-M   'P 1'
#
loop_
_entity.id
_entity.type
_entity.pdbx_description
1 polymer ?
#
loop_
_entity_poly.entity_id
_entity_poly.type
_entity_poly.pdbx_seq_one_letter_code
_entity_poly.pdbx_strand_id
1 'polypeptide(L)'
;MEAATALINPFPSDVRSAFDAYIRSPTPDFKHPEPRYVVPKSEAFNTITNQHLQLLYAGKNKTWEAVQQKFYGIKRADVEFVVKCCKNCALNRPVATKAPLVPIVTNRAWERV
;
A
#
# COMPACT_ATOMS: atom_id res chain seq x y z
N MET A 1 -35.78 -15.67 -26.33
CA MET A 1 -35.34 -14.76 -27.42
C MET A 1 -33.89 -14.39 -27.14
N GLU A 2 -32.96 -15.30 -27.41
CA GLU A 2 -31.53 -15.07 -27.12
C GLU A 2 -30.70 -15.87 -28.11
N ALA A 3 -30.54 -15.35 -29.33
CA ALA A 3 -29.76 -16.02 -30.38
C ALA A 3 -29.30 -15.05 -31.49
N ALA A 4 -28.78 -13.87 -31.13
CA ALA A 4 -28.24 -12.94 -32.12
C ALA A 4 -26.82 -12.44 -31.82
N THR A 5 -26.37 -12.50 -30.56
CA THR A 5 -25.07 -11.91 -30.16
C THR A 5 -23.88 -12.85 -30.31
N ALA A 6 -24.10 -14.17 -30.44
CA ALA A 6 -23.02 -15.15 -30.59
C ALA A 6 -22.36 -15.15 -31.99
N LEU A 7 -23.04 -14.66 -33.02
CA LEU A 7 -22.56 -14.73 -34.42
C LEU A 7 -21.51 -13.66 -34.78
N ILE A 8 -21.36 -12.61 -33.95
CA ILE A 8 -20.43 -11.49 -34.19
C ILE A 8 -19.18 -11.61 -33.31
N ASN A 9 -19.20 -12.46 -32.28
CA ASN A 9 -18.07 -12.59 -31.37
C ASN A 9 -17.00 -13.53 -31.97
N PRO A 10 -15.80 -13.03 -32.34
CA PRO A 10 -14.74 -13.88 -32.88
C PRO A 10 -14.12 -14.80 -31.83
N PHE A 11 -14.45 -14.60 -30.54
CA PHE A 11 -13.95 -15.42 -29.45
C PHE A 11 -14.99 -16.43 -28.99
N PRO A 12 -14.67 -17.74 -29.05
CA PRO A 12 -15.57 -18.77 -28.54
C PRO A 12 -15.74 -18.66 -27.01
N SER A 13 -16.86 -19.19 -26.51
CA SER A 13 -17.30 -18.99 -25.11
C SER A 13 -16.34 -19.58 -24.06
N ASP A 14 -15.58 -20.59 -24.46
CA ASP A 14 -14.51 -21.23 -23.70
C ASP A 14 -13.35 -20.27 -23.36
N VAL A 15 -13.02 -19.33 -24.26
CA VAL A 15 -11.96 -18.34 -24.06
C VAL A 15 -12.29 -17.41 -22.89
N ARG A 16 -13.55 -17.02 -22.72
CA ARG A 16 -13.97 -16.15 -21.61
C ARG A 16 -13.81 -16.84 -20.26
N SER A 17 -14.20 -18.11 -20.17
CA SER A 17 -14.02 -18.93 -18.98
C SER A 17 -12.54 -19.19 -18.67
N ALA A 18 -11.73 -19.44 -19.70
CA ALA A 18 -10.28 -19.58 -19.56
C ALA A 18 -9.61 -18.28 -19.07
N PHE A 19 -10.05 -17.13 -19.59
CA PHE A 19 -9.56 -15.82 -19.17
C PHE A 19 -9.97 -15.50 -17.73
N ASP A 20 -11.21 -15.80 -17.33
CA ASP A 20 -11.65 -15.64 -15.94
C ASP A 20 -10.84 -16.52 -14.98
N ALA A 21 -10.51 -17.76 -15.38
CA ALA A 21 -9.63 -18.63 -14.61
C ALA A 21 -8.20 -18.05 -14.49
N TYR A 22 -7.65 -17.54 -15.60
CA TYR A 22 -6.34 -16.87 -15.62
C TYR A 22 -6.28 -15.68 -14.65
N ILE A 23 -7.25 -14.75 -14.72
CA ILE A 23 -7.30 -13.56 -13.85
C ILE A 23 -7.49 -13.95 -12.37
N ARG A 24 -8.19 -15.05 -12.09
CA ARG A 24 -8.41 -15.54 -10.72
C ARG A 24 -7.26 -16.38 -10.18
N SER A 25 -6.31 -16.79 -11.01
CA SER A 25 -5.10 -17.51 -10.58
C SER A 25 -3.94 -16.52 -10.39
N PRO A 26 -3.53 -16.21 -9.14
CA PRO A 26 -2.31 -15.45 -8.93
C PRO A 26 -1.14 -16.39 -9.22
N THR A 27 -0.58 -16.30 -10.42
CA THR A 27 0.58 -17.10 -10.80
C THR A 27 1.79 -16.67 -9.97
N PRO A 28 2.51 -17.59 -9.31
CA PRO A 28 3.73 -17.27 -8.61
C PRO A 28 4.78 -16.76 -9.61
N ASP A 29 5.56 -15.77 -9.18
CA ASP A 29 6.65 -15.19 -9.96
C ASP A 29 7.98 -15.35 -9.23
N PHE A 30 9.11 -15.17 -9.91
CA PHE A 30 10.43 -15.38 -9.30
C PHE A 30 10.64 -14.53 -8.02
N LYS A 31 9.96 -13.38 -7.89
CA LYS A 31 10.03 -12.52 -6.71
C LYS A 31 9.01 -12.90 -5.63
N HIS A 32 7.96 -13.64 -5.98
CA HIS A 32 6.88 -14.08 -5.11
C HIS A 32 6.55 -15.55 -5.40
N PRO A 33 7.28 -16.50 -4.77
CA PRO A 33 7.12 -17.93 -5.02
C PRO A 33 5.75 -18.46 -4.56
N GLU A 34 5.10 -17.77 -3.64
CA GLU A 34 3.76 -18.09 -3.16
C GLU A 34 2.69 -17.26 -3.90
N PRO A 35 1.52 -17.83 -4.21
CA PRO A 35 0.43 -17.12 -4.85
C PRO A 35 -0.09 -15.98 -3.96
N ARG A 36 -0.26 -14.80 -4.54
CA ARG A 36 -0.72 -13.59 -3.83
C ARG A 36 -2.23 -13.42 -3.91
N TYR A 37 -2.86 -13.08 -2.80
CA TYR A 37 -4.28 -12.78 -2.81
C TYR A 37 -4.56 -11.42 -3.47
N VAL A 38 -5.44 -11.40 -4.48
CA VAL A 38 -5.86 -10.16 -5.15
C VAL A 38 -6.89 -9.45 -4.27
N VAL A 39 -6.53 -8.28 -3.74
CA VAL A 39 -7.36 -7.57 -2.77
C VAL A 39 -8.36 -6.65 -3.49
N PRO A 40 -9.67 -6.80 -3.25
CA PRO A 40 -10.67 -5.84 -3.70
C PRO A 40 -10.46 -4.46 -3.06
N LYS A 41 -10.82 -3.39 -3.78
CA LYS A 41 -10.68 -2.01 -3.25
C LYS A 41 -11.42 -1.80 -1.92
N SER A 42 -12.55 -2.45 -1.71
CA SER A 42 -13.34 -2.39 -0.48
C SER A 42 -12.60 -2.98 0.73
N GLU A 43 -11.72 -3.95 0.51
CA GLU A 43 -11.03 -4.67 1.58
C GLU A 43 -9.62 -4.13 1.84
N ALA A 44 -9.06 -3.38 0.89
CA ALA A 44 -7.68 -2.87 0.95
C ALA A 44 -7.35 -2.20 2.29
N PHE A 45 -8.25 -1.35 2.80
CA PHE A 45 -8.05 -0.66 4.08
C PHE A 45 -7.91 -1.64 5.27
N ASN A 46 -8.83 -2.59 5.37
CA ASN A 46 -8.83 -3.59 6.45
C ASN A 46 -7.60 -4.51 6.35
N THR A 47 -7.24 -4.92 5.13
CA THR A 47 -6.06 -5.75 4.88
C THR A 47 -4.76 -5.05 5.32
N ILE A 48 -4.59 -3.78 4.95
CA ILE A 48 -3.42 -2.99 5.36
C ILE A 48 -3.39 -2.81 6.87
N THR A 49 -4.54 -2.47 7.47
CA THR A 49 -4.66 -2.27 8.93
C THR A 49 -4.30 -3.55 9.67
N ASN A 50 -4.83 -4.69 9.25
CA ASN A 50 -4.52 -5.99 9.86
C ASN A 50 -3.03 -6.33 9.75
N GLN A 51 -2.38 -6.11 8.60
CA GLN A 51 -0.93 -6.32 8.48
C GLN A 51 -0.13 -5.36 9.36
N HIS A 52 -0.50 -4.08 9.43
CA HIS A 52 0.16 -3.10 10.29
C HIS A 52 0.08 -3.49 11.78
N LEU A 53 -1.08 -3.98 12.23
CA LEU A 53 -1.29 -4.45 13.60
C LEU A 53 -0.55 -5.78 13.89
N GLN A 54 -0.58 -6.74 12.96
CA GLN A 54 0.17 -8.00 13.08
C GLN A 54 1.69 -7.77 13.18
N LEU A 55 2.19 -6.70 12.56
CA LEU A 55 3.59 -6.28 12.64
C LEU A 55 3.88 -5.34 13.82
N LEU A 56 3.00 -5.30 14.84
CA LEU A 56 3.18 -4.53 16.06
C LEU A 56 3.46 -3.04 15.78
N TYR A 57 2.64 -2.43 14.92
CA TYR A 57 2.74 -1.01 14.54
C TYR A 57 4.03 -0.65 13.79
N ALA A 58 4.55 -1.58 12.99
CA ALA A 58 5.71 -1.34 12.14
C ALA A 58 5.50 -0.14 11.20
N GLY A 59 6.60 0.55 10.89
CA GLY A 59 6.60 1.69 9.98
C GLY A 59 6.30 1.29 8.52
N LYS A 60 6.04 2.31 7.70
CA LYS A 60 5.57 2.17 6.31
C LYS A 60 6.37 1.20 5.43
N ASN A 61 7.70 1.18 5.55
CA ASN A 61 8.55 0.32 4.70
C ASN A 61 8.34 -1.17 5.02
N LYS A 62 8.36 -1.52 6.31
CA LYS A 62 8.15 -2.91 6.77
C LYS A 62 6.73 -3.38 6.48
N THR A 63 5.73 -2.53 6.70
CA THR A 63 4.34 -2.86 6.36
C THR A 63 4.17 -3.06 4.86
N TRP A 64 4.82 -2.22 4.03
CA TRP A 64 4.77 -2.37 2.58
C TRP A 64 5.39 -3.69 2.12
N GLU A 65 6.56 -4.06 2.63
CA GLU A 65 7.22 -5.33 2.30
C GLU A 65 6.32 -6.53 2.61
N ALA A 66 5.70 -6.56 3.80
CA ALA A 66 4.79 -7.64 4.16
C ALA A 66 3.52 -7.69 3.30
N VAL A 67 2.97 -6.52 2.97
CA VAL A 67 1.77 -6.42 2.11
C VAL A 67 2.09 -6.87 0.69
N GLN A 68 3.20 -6.41 0.10
CA GLN A 68 3.59 -6.74 -1.26
C GLN A 68 3.84 -8.24 -1.46
N GLN A 69 4.33 -8.92 -0.41
CA GLN A 69 4.60 -10.36 -0.45
C GLN A 69 3.32 -11.20 -0.48
N LYS A 70 2.26 -10.78 0.23
CA LYS A 70 1.03 -11.60 0.38
C LYS A 70 -0.11 -11.16 -0.53
N PHE A 71 -0.13 -9.90 -0.94
CA PHE A 71 -1.28 -9.28 -1.58
C PHE A 71 -0.92 -8.61 -2.89
N TYR A 72 -1.87 -8.66 -3.82
CA TYR A 72 -1.83 -7.93 -5.09
C TYR A 72 -2.94 -6.87 -5.13
N GLY A 73 -2.70 -5.76 -5.83
CA GLY A 73 -3.69 -4.68 -6.02
C GLY A 73 -3.63 -3.52 -5.03
N ILE A 74 -2.77 -3.60 -3.99
CA ILE A 74 -2.53 -2.50 -3.04
C ILE A 74 -1.33 -1.67 -3.48
N LYS A 75 -1.45 -0.33 -3.48
CA LYS A 75 -0.33 0.56 -3.81
C LYS A 75 0.44 0.93 -2.55
N ARG A 76 1.74 1.23 -2.73
CA ARG A 76 2.58 1.76 -1.64
C ARG A 76 1.96 3.01 -1.00
N ALA A 77 1.40 3.91 -1.81
CA ALA A 77 0.74 5.12 -1.33
C ALA A 77 -0.42 4.84 -0.36
N ASP A 78 -1.18 3.77 -0.59
CA ASP A 78 -2.30 3.36 0.27
C ASP A 78 -1.76 2.91 1.65
N VAL A 79 -0.68 2.13 1.66
CA VAL A 79 -0.01 1.73 2.91
C VAL A 79 0.55 2.93 3.66
N GLU A 80 1.21 3.85 2.95
CA GLU A 80 1.75 5.07 3.57
C GLU A 80 0.64 5.93 4.20
N PHE A 81 -0.50 6.06 3.52
CA PHE A 81 -1.66 6.78 4.03
C PHE A 81 -2.20 6.14 5.32
N VAL A 82 -2.49 4.84 5.30
CA VAL A 82 -3.06 4.13 6.47
C VAL A 82 -2.12 4.19 7.67
N VAL A 83 -0.83 3.91 7.48
CA VAL A 83 0.16 3.94 8.58
C VAL A 83 0.32 5.36 9.14
N LYS A 84 0.24 6.40 8.30
CA LYS A 84 0.28 7.80 8.76
C LYS A 84 -0.93 8.18 9.61
N CYS A 85 -2.09 7.55 9.38
CA CYS A 85 -3.31 7.76 10.15
C CYS A 85 -3.36 6.97 11.46
N CYS A 86 -2.40 6.07 11.74
CA CYS A 86 -2.37 5.32 12.97
C CYS A 86 -2.05 6.21 14.19
N LYS A 87 -2.99 6.32 15.13
CA LYS A 87 -2.84 7.13 16.35
C LYS A 87 -1.65 6.70 17.21
N ASN A 88 -1.43 5.40 17.37
CA ASN A 88 -0.31 4.87 18.16
C ASN A 88 1.04 5.22 17.52
N CYS A 89 1.15 5.11 16.20
CA CYS A 89 2.35 5.52 15.49
C CYS A 89 2.55 7.04 15.52
N ALA A 90 1.48 7.82 15.47
CA ALA A 90 1.57 9.28 15.55
C ALA A 90 2.09 9.73 16.92
N LEU A 91 1.58 9.14 18.01
CA LEU A 91 2.00 9.47 19.38
C LEU A 91 3.45 9.04 19.68
N ASN A 92 3.86 7.88 19.18
CA ASN A 92 5.20 7.33 19.41
C ASN A 92 6.24 7.74 18.36
N ARG A 93 5.87 8.62 17.42
CA ARG A 93 6.83 9.10 16.41
C ARG A 93 7.87 9.97 17.12
N PRO A 94 9.18 9.70 16.96
CA PRO A 94 10.19 10.60 17.48
C PRO A 94 9.99 11.97 16.85
N VAL A 95 9.77 12.97 17.70
CA VAL A 95 9.69 14.37 17.26
C VAL A 95 11.05 14.73 16.69
N ALA A 96 11.06 15.37 15.52
CA ALA A 96 12.29 15.97 15.02
C ALA A 96 12.72 17.03 16.05
N THR A 97 13.79 16.75 16.78
CA THR A 97 14.37 17.75 17.68
C THR A 97 14.78 18.92 16.82
N LYS A 98 14.26 20.12 17.14
CA LYS A 98 14.76 21.33 16.51
C LYS A 98 16.27 21.38 16.78
N ALA A 99 17.03 21.82 15.79
CA ALA A 99 18.45 22.07 16.00
C ALA A 99 18.62 22.96 17.25
N PRO A 100 19.67 22.74 18.06
CA PRO A 100 19.95 23.60 19.20
C PRO A 100 19.91 25.07 18.77
N LEU A 101 19.15 25.89 19.50
CA LEU A 101 19.14 27.33 19.25
C LEU A 101 20.53 27.88 19.59
N VAL A 102 21.19 28.45 18.60
CA VAL A 102 22.42 29.21 18.82
C VAL A 102 22.06 30.66 19.17
N PRO A 103 22.67 31.27 20.20
CA PRO A 103 22.48 32.68 20.47
C PRO A 103 22.88 33.50 19.25
N ILE A 104 22.09 34.51 18.90
CA ILE A 104 22.51 35.48 17.90
C ILE A 104 23.49 36.43 18.58
N VAL A 105 24.73 36.48 18.08
CA VAL A 105 25.80 37.27 18.66
C VAL A 105 25.94 38.57 17.86
N THR A 106 25.64 39.70 18.49
CA THR A 106 25.90 41.04 17.94
C THR A 106 27.24 41.55 18.48
N ASN A 107 28.10 42.04 17.60
CA ASN A 107 29.41 42.56 17.99
C ASN A 107 29.44 44.09 18.06
N ARG A 108 28.34 44.76 17.70
CA ARG A 108 28.26 46.23 17.66
C ARG A 108 27.18 46.75 18.61
N ALA A 109 27.47 47.87 19.27
CA ALA A 109 26.47 48.61 20.01
C ALA A 109 25.38 49.09 19.04
N TRP A 110 24.11 48.97 19.44
CA TRP A 110 22.92 49.32 18.66
C TRP A 110 22.63 48.45 17.42
N GLU A 111 23.29 47.30 17.29
CA GLU A 111 22.96 46.29 16.28
C GLU A 111 21.60 45.65 16.60
N ARG A 112 20.65 45.73 15.68
CA ARG A 112 19.33 45.10 15.80
C ARG A 112 19.33 43.77 15.05
N VAL A 113 18.83 42.74 15.72
CA VAL A 113 18.64 41.37 15.23
C VAL A 113 17.16 41.06 15.14
#